data_AF-A0A914TLP2-F1
#
_entry.id   AF-A0A914TLP2-F1
#
_cell.length_a   1.000
_cell.length_b   1.000
_cell.length_c   1.000
_cell.angle_alpha   90.00
_cell.angle_beta   90.00
_cell.angle_gamma   90.00
#
_symmetry.space_group_name_H-M   'P 1'
#
loop_
_entity.id
_entity.type
_entity.pdbx_description
1 polymer ?
#
loop_
_entity_poly.entity_id
_entity_poly.type
_entity_poly.pdbx_seq_one_letter_code
_entity_poly.pdbx_strand_id
1 'polypeptide(L)'
;MGVVAFVCGTLPIKLYGILQRRSQANKKGYSSLIISLLSCFAGGVILGVCLLDMLPDAQRDLVDLEKETGWTFGYPVLELCIGIGFFFVYFLEEVIDKLCDHGHDNTRQRRMTVAVLPPPIEESIHHTSDLSVISCEDPQKLSSDYSSTASDQPFGFRTETICIKDSEAEAKHEKRKALVSALTFVLALGIHTFLEGFAFGVQDTQSSVTSLFFGIIVHKALVMFSVGMSLTEKLSDRKWAVIILITALSLFSPLSATIGLLIQDSNIQQTPKAIISTVLTCFSIGCFFFISFFDILAVERKNKHSNILQWIACVCGYIATALMIIVAK
;
A
#
# COMPACT_ATOMS: atom_id res chain seq x y z
N MET A 1 -22.19 -0.55 -9.72
CA MET A 1 -20.80 -0.19 -9.33
C MET A 1 -20.31 -0.99 -8.12
N GLY A 2 -20.89 -0.81 -6.93
CA GLY A 2 -20.38 -1.43 -5.70
C GLY A 2 -20.30 -2.97 -5.73
N VAL A 3 -21.29 -3.65 -6.30
CA VAL A 3 -21.28 -5.13 -6.44
C VAL A 3 -20.13 -5.60 -7.34
N VAL A 4 -19.94 -4.95 -8.49
CA VAL A 4 -18.83 -5.27 -9.42
C VAL A 4 -17.49 -5.06 -8.72
N ALA A 5 -17.32 -3.93 -8.02
CA ALA A 5 -16.13 -3.64 -7.23
C ALA A 5 -15.84 -4.75 -6.20
N PHE A 6 -16.86 -5.22 -5.49
CA PHE A 6 -16.70 -6.26 -4.47
C PHE A 6 -16.31 -7.61 -5.06
N VAL A 7 -17.01 -8.03 -6.13
CA VAL A 7 -16.75 -9.31 -6.80
C VAL A 7 -15.35 -9.33 -7.43
N CYS A 8 -15.00 -8.28 -8.17
CA CYS A 8 -13.69 -8.17 -8.80
C CYS A 8 -12.56 -8.04 -7.76
N GLY A 9 -12.77 -7.30 -6.68
CA GLY A 9 -11.77 -7.14 -5.62
C GLY A 9 -11.52 -8.40 -4.80
N THR A 10 -12.54 -9.23 -4.56
CA THR A 10 -12.38 -10.48 -3.79
C THR A 10 -11.84 -11.65 -4.63
N LEU A 11 -11.91 -11.57 -5.97
CA LEU A 11 -11.41 -12.61 -6.88
C LEU A 11 -9.91 -12.93 -6.68
N PRO A 12 -9.01 -11.94 -6.57
CA PRO A 12 -7.60 -12.13 -6.21
C PRO A 12 -7.35 -12.99 -4.97
N ILE A 13 -8.22 -12.96 -3.97
CA ILE A 13 -8.04 -13.71 -2.71
C ILE A 13 -8.08 -15.22 -2.96
N LYS A 14 -9.02 -15.66 -3.80
CA LYS A 14 -9.12 -17.07 -4.22
C LYS A 14 -7.96 -17.44 -5.13
N LEU A 15 -7.61 -16.57 -6.08
CA LEU A 15 -6.50 -16.77 -7.01
C LEU A 15 -5.18 -16.97 -6.24
N TYR A 16 -4.88 -16.07 -5.29
CA TYR A 16 -3.72 -16.16 -4.42
C TYR A 16 -3.72 -17.44 -3.59
N GLY A 17 -4.86 -17.82 -3.02
CA GLY A 17 -5.01 -19.08 -2.28
C GLY A 17 -4.71 -20.33 -3.11
N ILE A 18 -5.12 -20.35 -4.39
CA ILE A 18 -4.83 -21.44 -5.32
C ILE A 18 -3.34 -21.47 -5.68
N LEU A 19 -2.74 -20.30 -5.99
CA LEU A 19 -1.33 -20.17 -6.34
C LEU A 19 -0.40 -20.55 -5.17
N GLN A 20 -0.76 -20.19 -3.93
CA GLN A 20 -0.01 -20.54 -2.73
C GLN A 20 -0.10 -22.04 -2.41
N ARG A 21 -1.28 -22.66 -2.55
CA ARG A 21 -1.43 -24.12 -2.39
C ARG A 21 -0.62 -24.89 -3.42
N ARG A 22 -0.62 -24.45 -4.68
CA ARG A 22 0.23 -25.02 -5.73
C ARG A 22 1.72 -24.77 -5.48
N SER A 23 2.07 -23.66 -4.81
CA SER A 23 3.45 -23.37 -4.38
C SER A 23 3.96 -24.38 -3.37
N GLN A 24 3.13 -24.79 -2.41
CA GLN A 24 3.58 -25.79 -1.42
C GLN A 24 3.66 -27.19 -2.03
N ALA A 25 2.82 -27.50 -3.02
CA ALA A 25 2.90 -28.76 -3.76
C ALA A 25 4.11 -28.84 -4.72
N ASN A 26 4.65 -27.68 -5.16
CA ASN A 26 5.73 -27.62 -6.13
C ASN A 26 6.92 -26.84 -5.54
N LYS A 27 8.02 -27.52 -5.17
CA LYS A 27 9.23 -26.95 -4.53
C LYS A 27 9.95 -25.84 -5.32
N LYS A 28 9.43 -25.40 -6.46
CA LYS A 28 10.04 -24.38 -7.33
C LYS A 28 9.35 -23.04 -7.10
N GLY A 29 10.12 -21.97 -6.86
CA GLY A 29 9.68 -20.60 -6.53
C GLY A 29 8.88 -19.84 -7.61
N TYR A 30 8.09 -20.53 -8.43
CA TYR A 30 7.25 -19.94 -9.47
C TYR A 30 6.09 -19.12 -8.90
N SER A 31 5.53 -19.50 -7.75
CA SER A 31 4.35 -18.80 -7.21
C SER A 31 4.68 -17.39 -6.71
N SER A 32 5.82 -17.17 -6.07
CA SER A 32 6.25 -15.82 -5.66
C SER A 32 6.54 -14.92 -6.87
N LEU A 33 7.11 -15.50 -7.94
CA LEU A 33 7.28 -14.78 -9.19
C LEU A 33 5.92 -14.36 -9.78
N ILE A 34 4.95 -15.27 -9.87
CA ILE A 34 3.62 -14.96 -10.42
C ILE A 34 2.94 -13.84 -9.62
N ILE A 35 3.01 -13.87 -8.29
CA ILE A 35 2.45 -12.82 -7.43
C ILE A 35 3.09 -11.47 -7.75
N SER A 36 4.42 -11.41 -7.79
CA SER A 36 5.16 -10.18 -8.13
C SER A 36 4.81 -9.64 -9.51
N LEU A 37 4.62 -10.52 -10.50
CA LEU A 37 4.17 -10.11 -11.85
C LEU A 37 2.76 -9.56 -11.84
N LEU A 38 1.82 -10.16 -11.11
CA LEU A 38 0.45 -9.64 -11.02
C LEU A 38 0.41 -8.29 -10.30
N SER A 39 1.27 -8.07 -9.31
CA SER A 39 1.37 -6.77 -8.62
C SER A 39 2.01 -5.69 -9.50
N CYS A 40 3.03 -6.05 -10.29
CA CYS A 40 3.55 -5.15 -11.32
C CYS A 40 2.51 -4.83 -12.39
N PHE A 41 1.74 -5.84 -12.83
CA PHE A 41 0.61 -5.65 -13.74
C PHE A 41 -0.43 -4.68 -13.14
N ALA A 42 -0.81 -4.86 -11.88
CA ALA A 42 -1.71 -3.97 -11.15
C ALA A 42 -1.19 -2.52 -11.13
N GLY A 43 0.10 -2.32 -10.86
CA GLY A 43 0.74 -1.01 -10.90
C GLY A 43 0.68 -0.35 -12.28
N GLY A 44 0.87 -1.14 -13.34
CA GLY A 44 0.70 -0.70 -14.72
C GLY A 44 -0.74 -0.34 -15.09
N VAL A 45 -1.73 -1.11 -14.61
CA VAL A 45 -3.15 -0.81 -14.80
C VAL A 45 -3.51 0.52 -14.17
N ILE A 46 -3.12 0.75 -12.91
CA ILE A 46 -3.36 2.01 -12.18
C ILE A 46 -2.67 3.17 -12.90
N LEU A 47 -1.43 3.00 -13.35
CA LEU A 47 -0.73 4.03 -14.11
C LEU A 47 -1.45 4.37 -15.44
N GLY A 48 -1.95 3.33 -16.14
CA GLY A 48 -2.74 3.49 -17.35
C GLY A 48 -4.03 4.28 -17.11
N VAL A 49 -4.73 4.01 -16.02
CA VAL A 49 -5.93 4.74 -15.62
C VAL A 49 -5.60 6.23 -15.45
N CYS A 50 -4.52 6.54 -14.74
CA CYS A 50 -4.14 7.92 -14.47
C CYS A 50 -3.88 8.68 -15.76
N LEU A 51 -3.05 8.10 -16.63
CA LEU A 51 -2.50 8.79 -17.79
C LEU A 51 -3.43 8.79 -19.01
N LEU A 52 -4.22 7.73 -19.18
CA LEU A 52 -5.03 7.54 -20.39
C LEU A 52 -6.51 7.83 -20.18
N ASP A 53 -7.01 7.71 -18.94
CA ASP A 53 -8.41 7.93 -18.62
C ASP A 53 -8.60 9.29 -17.94
N MET A 54 -8.08 9.42 -16.71
CA MET A 54 -8.36 10.57 -15.86
C MET A 54 -7.69 11.85 -16.32
N LEU A 55 -6.41 11.79 -16.71
CA LEU A 55 -5.65 12.99 -17.09
C LEU A 55 -6.20 13.67 -18.35
N PRO A 56 -6.48 12.95 -19.46
CA PRO A 56 -7.09 13.57 -20.63
C PRO A 56 -8.49 14.12 -20.36
N ASP A 57 -9.28 13.46 -19.50
CA ASP A 57 -10.62 13.94 -19.15
C ASP A 57 -10.54 15.20 -18.27
N ALA A 58 -9.64 15.25 -17.30
CA ALA A 58 -9.39 16.46 -16.50
C ALA A 58 -8.91 17.66 -17.35
N GLN A 59 -8.11 17.41 -18.39
CA GLN A 59 -7.68 18.44 -19.34
C GLN A 59 -8.85 18.98 -20.17
N ARG A 60 -9.75 18.10 -20.63
CA ARG A 60 -10.97 18.49 -21.37
C ARG A 60 -11.90 19.32 -20.49
N ASP A 61 -12.15 18.86 -19.26
CA ASP A 61 -13.00 19.55 -18.30
C ASP A 61 -12.48 20.97 -18.00
N LEU A 62 -11.15 21.13 -17.85
CA LEU A 62 -10.56 22.45 -17.64
C LEU A 62 -10.78 23.36 -18.86
N VAL A 63 -10.55 22.86 -20.07
CA VAL A 63 -10.76 23.63 -21.32
C VAL A 63 -12.23 24.03 -21.48
N ASP A 64 -13.17 23.18 -21.11
CA ASP A 64 -14.60 23.48 -21.18
C ASP A 64 -15.00 24.52 -20.12
N LEU A 65 -14.42 24.46 -18.92
CA LEU A 65 -14.56 25.51 -17.90
C LEU A 65 -14.03 26.87 -18.36
N GLU A 66 -12.90 26.93 -19.06
CA GLU A 66 -12.38 28.18 -19.61
C GLU A 66 -13.32 28.82 -20.64
N LYS A 67 -13.93 27.99 -21.50
CA LYS A 67 -14.92 28.45 -22.49
C LYS A 67 -16.19 28.98 -21.82
N GLU A 68 -16.67 28.30 -20.78
CA GLU A 68 -17.91 28.68 -20.09
C GLU A 68 -17.75 29.92 -19.21
N THR A 69 -16.64 30.02 -18.48
CA THR A 69 -16.38 31.13 -17.53
C THR A 69 -15.75 32.35 -18.19
N GLY A 70 -15.12 32.17 -19.36
CA GLY A 70 -14.29 33.17 -20.00
C GLY A 70 -12.99 33.46 -19.24
N TRP A 71 -12.66 32.68 -18.21
CA TRP A 71 -11.42 32.81 -17.45
C TRP A 71 -10.33 32.02 -18.18
N THR A 72 -9.23 32.69 -18.51
CA THR A 72 -8.04 32.01 -19.03
C THR A 72 -7.10 31.75 -17.85
N PHE A 73 -6.84 30.49 -17.54
CA PHE A 73 -5.89 30.14 -16.50
C PHE A 73 -4.49 30.20 -17.11
N GLY A 74 -3.85 31.38 -17.07
CA GLY A 74 -2.45 31.56 -17.51
C GLY A 74 -1.40 30.81 -16.67
N TYR A 75 -1.85 29.99 -15.71
CA TYR A 75 -1.05 29.19 -14.79
C TYR A 75 -1.49 27.72 -14.87
N PRO A 76 -0.57 26.74 -14.76
CA PRO A 76 -0.89 25.30 -14.81
C PRO A 76 -1.64 24.81 -13.56
N VAL A 77 -2.92 25.18 -13.44
CA VAL A 77 -3.78 24.84 -12.29
C VAL A 77 -4.00 23.33 -12.20
N LEU A 78 -4.16 22.66 -13.35
CA LEU A 78 -4.33 21.21 -13.42
C LEU A 78 -3.13 20.50 -12.79
N GLU A 79 -1.91 20.84 -13.21
CA GLU A 79 -0.68 20.25 -12.71
C GLU A 79 -0.43 20.59 -11.23
N LEU A 80 -0.81 21.80 -10.80
CA LEU A 80 -0.76 22.17 -9.39
C LEU A 80 -1.69 21.28 -8.54
N CYS A 81 -2.93 21.07 -8.97
CA CYS A 81 -3.88 20.21 -8.26
C CYS A 81 -3.40 18.75 -8.22
N ILE A 82 -2.81 18.26 -9.30
CA ILE A 82 -2.14 16.94 -9.33
C ILE A 82 -0.99 16.90 -8.31
N GLY A 83 -0.13 17.92 -8.27
CA GLY A 83 0.95 18.01 -7.30
C GLY A 83 0.46 18.00 -5.85
N ILE A 84 -0.62 18.75 -5.55
CA ILE A 84 -1.25 18.78 -4.22
C ILE A 84 -1.76 17.38 -3.83
N GLY A 85 -2.41 16.66 -4.74
CA GLY A 85 -2.86 15.29 -4.50
C GLY A 85 -1.71 14.32 -4.22
N PHE A 86 -0.61 14.45 -4.95
CA PHE A 86 0.58 13.64 -4.73
C PHE A 86 1.18 13.86 -3.33
N PHE A 87 1.41 15.12 -2.94
CA PHE A 87 1.95 15.44 -1.62
C PHE A 87 0.98 15.12 -0.48
N PHE A 88 -0.32 15.15 -0.75
CA PHE A 88 -1.33 14.75 0.23
C PHE A 88 -1.20 13.27 0.59
N VAL A 89 -1.01 12.35 -0.37
CA VAL A 89 -0.84 10.92 -0.04
C VAL A 89 0.48 10.68 0.67
N TYR A 90 1.55 11.41 0.31
CA TYR A 90 2.80 11.36 1.05
C TYR A 90 2.63 11.77 2.52
N PHE A 91 1.91 12.88 2.76
CA PHE A 91 1.54 13.29 4.11
C PHE A 91 0.68 12.25 4.83
N LEU A 92 -0.28 11.65 4.11
CA LEU A 92 -1.15 10.61 4.65
C LEU A 92 -0.34 9.38 5.13
N GLU A 93 0.64 8.94 4.35
CA GLU A 93 1.53 7.83 4.72
C GLU A 93 2.28 8.12 6.03
N GLU A 94 2.87 9.32 6.15
CA GLU A 94 3.60 9.77 7.34
C GLU A 94 2.69 9.86 8.58
N VAL A 95 1.46 10.34 8.42
CA VAL A 95 0.47 10.37 9.51
C VAL A 95 0.10 8.95 9.94
N ILE A 96 -0.16 8.06 8.99
CA ILE A 96 -0.53 6.67 9.27
C ILE A 96 0.60 5.92 9.97
N ASP A 97 1.86 6.11 9.55
CA ASP A 97 3.01 5.50 10.22
C ASP A 97 3.12 5.95 11.68
N LYS A 98 3.00 7.27 11.94
CA LYS A 98 3.02 7.82 13.31
C LYS A 98 1.87 7.32 14.18
N LEU A 99 0.67 7.19 13.62
CA LEU A 99 -0.50 6.64 14.33
C LEU A 99 -0.30 5.15 14.66
N CYS A 100 0.32 4.39 13.75
CA CYS A 100 0.63 2.98 13.99
C CYS A 100 1.77 2.79 15.02
N ASP A 101 2.69 3.75 15.14
CA ASP A 101 3.80 3.71 16.09
C ASP A 101 3.33 4.00 17.53
N HIS A 102 2.49 5.02 17.73
CA HIS A 102 1.95 5.39 19.05
C HIS A 102 1.08 4.30 19.70
N GLY A 103 0.49 3.39 18.92
CA GLY A 103 -0.30 2.29 19.45
C GLY A 103 0.51 1.20 20.18
N HIS A 104 1.86 1.22 20.09
CA HIS A 104 2.70 0.09 20.47
C HIS A 104 3.80 0.38 21.52
N ASP A 105 3.78 1.54 22.17
CA ASP A 105 4.82 1.94 23.15
C ASP A 105 4.78 1.17 24.49
N ASN A 106 3.86 0.20 24.65
CA ASN A 106 3.73 -0.60 25.88
C ASN A 106 4.51 -1.93 25.90
N THR A 107 5.37 -2.21 24.91
CA THR A 107 6.18 -3.45 24.92
C THR A 107 7.62 -3.17 25.37
N ARG A 108 7.84 -3.21 26.69
CA ARG A 108 9.15 -3.11 27.36
C ARG A 108 10.16 -4.05 26.70
N GLN A 109 11.14 -3.45 26.02
CA GLN A 109 12.26 -4.13 25.36
C GLN A 109 13.12 -4.84 26.42
N ARG A 110 12.98 -6.17 26.56
CA ARG A 110 13.76 -6.97 27.50
C ARG A 110 15.14 -7.22 26.88
N ARG A 111 16.09 -6.31 27.08
CA ARG A 111 17.52 -6.57 26.77
C ARG A 111 18.00 -7.72 27.64
N MET A 112 18.29 -8.87 27.03
CA MET A 112 18.99 -9.97 27.69
C MET A 112 20.47 -9.87 27.31
N THR A 113 21.34 -9.67 28.30
CA THR A 113 22.79 -9.62 28.09
C THR A 113 23.32 -11.00 28.48
N VAL A 114 23.87 -11.74 27.53
CA VAL A 114 24.48 -13.05 27.80
C VAL A 114 25.97 -12.84 28.00
N ALA A 115 26.47 -13.17 29.20
CA ALA A 115 27.90 -13.24 29.47
C ALA A 115 28.40 -14.64 29.13
N VAL A 116 29.32 -14.76 28.16
CA VAL A 116 30.00 -16.01 27.84
C VAL A 116 31.25 -16.10 28.72
N LEU A 117 31.31 -17.07 29.63
CA LEU A 117 32.51 -17.36 30.40
C LEU A 117 33.49 -18.18 29.52
N PRO A 118 34.79 -17.86 29.50
CA PRO A 118 35.76 -18.69 28.78
C PRO A 118 35.85 -20.10 29.41
N PRO A 119 36.18 -21.13 28.62
CA PRO A 119 36.24 -22.50 29.11
C PRO A 119 37.33 -22.68 30.17
N PRO A 120 37.17 -23.61 31.13
CA PRO A 120 38.23 -23.96 32.05
C PRO A 120 39.39 -24.57 31.27
N ILE A 121 40.61 -24.22 31.68
CA ILE A 121 41.85 -24.76 31.14
C ILE A 121 41.83 -26.29 31.29
N GLU A 122 42.14 -26.96 30.19
CA GLU A 122 42.14 -28.42 29.99
C GLU A 122 42.89 -29.20 31.08
N GLU A 123 42.25 -30.24 31.60
CA GLU A 123 42.95 -31.51 31.85
C GLU A 123 42.02 -32.69 31.49
N SER A 124 42.23 -33.20 30.27
CA SER A 124 42.02 -34.60 29.84
C SER A 124 40.62 -35.28 29.93
N ILE A 125 40.14 -35.66 28.73
CA ILE A 125 39.43 -36.93 28.37
C ILE A 125 37.88 -36.98 28.41
N HIS A 126 37.33 -37.20 27.21
CA HIS A 126 36.04 -37.78 26.76
C HIS A 126 34.67 -37.12 27.09
N HIS A 127 33.96 -36.86 25.98
CA HIS A 127 32.50 -36.85 25.74
C HIS A 127 31.63 -35.59 26.01
N THR A 128 30.90 -35.24 24.93
CA THR A 128 29.66 -34.45 24.78
C THR A 128 29.65 -32.99 25.23
N SER A 129 29.71 -32.10 24.24
CA SER A 129 29.44 -30.66 24.34
C SER A 129 27.95 -30.41 24.57
N ASP A 130 27.53 -30.33 25.83
CA ASP A 130 26.27 -29.71 26.22
C ASP A 130 26.49 -28.21 26.45
N LEU A 131 25.87 -27.40 25.60
CA LEU A 131 25.82 -25.96 25.73
C LEU A 131 24.84 -25.60 26.85
N SER A 132 25.33 -25.33 28.06
CA SER A 132 24.50 -24.89 29.17
C SER A 132 24.17 -23.40 29.03
N VAL A 133 22.97 -23.10 28.55
CA VAL A 133 22.38 -21.77 28.57
C VAL A 133 21.88 -21.51 29.99
N ILE A 134 22.61 -20.70 30.78
CA ILE A 134 22.12 -20.23 32.07
C ILE A 134 21.16 -19.07 31.81
N SER A 135 19.87 -19.32 32.02
CA SER A 135 18.83 -18.29 32.03
C SER A 135 18.95 -17.47 33.31
N CYS A 136 19.53 -16.27 33.24
CA CYS A 136 19.46 -15.33 34.35
C CYS A 136 18.14 -14.56 34.33
N GLU A 137 17.28 -14.82 35.30
CA GLU A 137 16.19 -13.92 35.67
C GLU A 137 16.76 -12.80 36.58
N ASP A 138 16.58 -11.55 36.14
CA ASP A 138 16.91 -10.27 36.79
C ASP A 138 18.36 -9.71 36.74
N PRO A 139 18.63 -8.69 35.89
CA PRO A 139 19.90 -7.97 35.86
C PRO A 139 20.07 -6.87 36.94
N GLN A 140 19.04 -6.58 37.74
CA GLN A 140 19.03 -5.38 38.61
C GLN A 140 19.56 -5.58 40.04
N LYS A 141 20.14 -6.74 40.38
CA LYS A 141 20.69 -7.00 41.72
C LYS A 141 22.21 -7.14 41.82
N LEU A 142 22.97 -6.90 40.73
CA LEU A 142 24.43 -7.11 40.73
C LEU A 142 25.25 -5.81 40.65
N SER A 143 24.66 -4.64 40.85
CA SER A 143 25.39 -3.36 40.81
C SER A 143 25.67 -2.74 42.19
N SER A 144 25.51 -3.47 43.30
CA SER A 144 25.74 -2.89 44.63
C SER A 144 26.90 -3.50 45.44
N ASP A 145 27.34 -4.74 45.19
CA ASP A 145 28.29 -5.39 46.10
C ASP A 145 29.52 -5.95 45.36
N TYR A 146 30.34 -5.09 44.78
CA TYR A 146 31.78 -5.38 44.69
C TYR A 146 32.60 -4.09 44.54
N SER A 147 32.72 -3.36 45.64
CA SER A 147 33.89 -2.52 45.85
C SER A 147 35.01 -3.36 46.46
N SER A 148 36.21 -3.17 45.93
CA SER A 148 37.52 -3.53 46.49
C SER A 148 38.02 -4.93 46.19
N THR A 149 38.96 -5.04 45.24
CA THR A 149 40.40 -5.10 45.55
C THR A 149 41.21 -5.17 44.25
N ALA A 150 42.18 -4.27 44.14
CA ALA A 150 43.17 -4.28 43.07
C ALA A 150 44.09 -5.50 43.25
N SER A 151 44.28 -6.27 42.18
CA SER A 151 45.50 -7.07 41.98
C SER A 151 45.75 -7.26 40.49
N ASP A 152 46.98 -6.94 40.08
CA ASP A 152 47.52 -6.99 38.73
C ASP A 152 47.56 -8.43 38.17
N GLN A 153 46.88 -8.67 37.04
CA GLN A 153 47.23 -9.74 36.08
C GLN A 153 46.83 -9.33 34.65
N PRO A 154 47.64 -9.63 33.61
CA PRO A 154 47.40 -9.20 32.25
C PRO A 154 46.60 -10.29 31.51
N PHE A 155 45.28 -10.22 31.52
CA PHE A 155 44.47 -11.07 30.65
C PHE A 155 43.40 -10.23 29.96
N GLY A 156 43.57 -10.04 28.64
CA GLY A 156 42.66 -9.30 27.80
C GLY A 156 41.28 -9.97 27.77
N PHE A 157 40.33 -9.39 28.50
CA PHE A 157 38.93 -9.74 28.43
C PHE A 157 38.33 -9.18 27.13
N ARG A 158 38.04 -10.04 26.15
CA ARG A 158 37.32 -9.66 24.93
C ARG A 158 35.84 -10.00 25.11
N THR A 159 35.06 -9.03 25.55
CA THR A 159 33.61 -9.09 25.49
C THR A 159 33.18 -9.01 24.03
N GLU A 160 32.73 -10.11 23.43
CA GLU A 160 32.02 -10.05 22.16
C GLU A 160 30.53 -9.91 22.44
N THR A 161 30.02 -8.69 22.23
CA THR A 161 28.59 -8.43 22.19
C THR A 161 28.04 -9.06 20.91
N ILE A 162 27.55 -10.29 20.98
CA ILE A 162 26.72 -10.86 19.91
C ILE A 162 25.40 -10.10 19.95
N CYS A 163 25.25 -9.11 19.05
CA CYS A 163 23.96 -8.54 18.77
C CYS A 163 23.11 -9.62 18.09
N ILE A 164 22.38 -10.41 18.88
CA ILE A 164 21.17 -11.05 18.38
C ILE A 164 20.25 -9.89 18.03
N LYS A 165 20.26 -9.45 16.77
CA LYS A 165 19.18 -8.64 16.23
C LYS A 165 17.93 -9.48 16.45
N ASP A 166 17.08 -9.04 17.38
CA ASP A 166 15.84 -9.72 17.71
C ASP A 166 15.07 -9.97 16.41
N SER A 167 15.11 -11.20 15.89
CA SER A 167 14.41 -11.59 14.66
C SER A 167 12.91 -11.28 14.76
N GLU A 168 12.39 -11.19 15.98
CA GLU A 168 11.02 -10.78 16.30
C GLU A 168 10.78 -9.28 16.10
N ALA A 169 11.75 -8.42 16.43
CA ALA A 169 11.63 -6.97 16.24
C ALA A 169 11.68 -6.60 14.75
N GLU A 170 12.57 -7.23 13.97
CA GLU A 170 12.64 -7.04 12.52
C GLU A 170 11.35 -7.55 11.84
N ALA A 171 10.82 -8.72 12.22
CA ALA A 171 9.56 -9.24 11.68
C ALA A 171 8.34 -8.37 12.06
N LYS A 172 8.30 -7.82 13.27
CA LYS A 172 7.25 -6.89 13.72
C LYS A 172 7.30 -5.58 12.92
N HIS A 173 8.49 -5.05 12.67
CA HIS A 173 8.70 -3.83 11.89
C HIS A 173 8.26 -4.00 10.43
N GLU A 174 8.59 -5.12 9.78
CA GLU A 174 8.13 -5.41 8.42
C GLU A 174 6.60 -5.56 8.33
N LYS A 175 5.98 -6.23 9.32
CA LYS A 175 4.50 -6.31 9.40
C LYS A 175 3.83 -4.95 9.58
N ARG A 176 4.46 -4.03 10.34
CA ARG A 176 3.96 -2.67 10.52
C ARG A 176 4.04 -1.90 9.21
N LYS A 177 5.19 -1.91 8.52
CA LYS A 177 5.36 -1.26 7.22
C LYS A 177 4.34 -1.73 6.18
N ALA A 178 4.12 -3.04 6.10
CA ALA A 178 3.11 -3.61 5.21
C ALA A 178 1.69 -3.11 5.55
N LEU A 179 1.37 -2.97 6.84
CA LEU A 179 0.08 -2.43 7.30
C LEU A 179 -0.06 -0.94 6.98
N VAL A 180 0.97 -0.13 7.24
CA VAL A 180 0.98 1.32 6.93
C VAL A 180 0.79 1.54 5.45
N SER A 181 1.55 0.84 4.60
CA SER A 181 1.39 0.93 3.15
C SER A 181 0.01 0.42 2.69
N ALA A 182 -0.54 -0.65 3.28
CA ALA A 182 -1.89 -1.12 2.94
C ALA A 182 -2.99 -0.12 3.35
N LEU A 183 -2.88 0.51 4.52
CA LEU A 183 -3.84 1.52 4.98
C LEU A 183 -3.76 2.80 4.15
N THR A 184 -2.54 3.29 3.86
CA THR A 184 -2.30 4.44 2.98
C THR A 184 -2.91 4.20 1.62
N PHE A 185 -2.65 3.04 1.03
CA PHE A 185 -3.20 2.60 -0.24
C PHE A 185 -4.74 2.59 -0.24
N VAL A 186 -5.38 2.00 0.77
CA VAL A 186 -6.85 1.93 0.86
C VAL A 186 -7.48 3.29 1.10
N LEU A 187 -6.88 4.14 1.94
CA LEU A 187 -7.42 5.47 2.21
C LEU A 187 -7.30 6.39 1.01
N ALA A 188 -6.14 6.40 0.34
CA ALA A 188 -5.93 7.20 -0.86
C ALA A 188 -6.84 6.75 -2.02
N LEU A 189 -6.99 5.43 -2.22
CA LEU A 189 -7.95 4.89 -3.18
C LEU A 189 -9.40 5.14 -2.75
N GLY A 190 -9.71 5.08 -1.45
CA GLY A 190 -11.02 5.40 -0.91
C GLY A 190 -11.43 6.82 -1.26
N ILE A 191 -10.52 7.77 -1.10
CA ILE A 191 -10.71 9.16 -1.53
C ILE A 191 -10.98 9.20 -3.04
N HIS A 192 -10.14 8.59 -3.88
CA HIS A 192 -10.40 8.54 -5.33
C HIS A 192 -11.80 8.02 -5.66
N THR A 193 -12.18 6.86 -5.10
CA THR A 193 -13.49 6.25 -5.40
C THR A 193 -14.66 7.09 -4.90
N PHE A 194 -14.45 7.88 -3.84
CA PHE A 194 -15.42 8.83 -3.34
C PHE A 194 -15.54 10.04 -4.28
N LEU A 195 -14.43 10.61 -4.74
CA LEU A 195 -14.43 11.76 -5.66
C LEU A 195 -15.03 11.41 -7.02
N GLU A 196 -14.65 10.25 -7.57
CA GLU A 196 -15.18 9.71 -8.82
C GLU A 196 -16.70 9.48 -8.74
N GLY A 197 -17.18 8.84 -7.66
CA GLY A 197 -18.61 8.59 -7.51
C GLY A 197 -19.40 9.87 -7.20
N PHE A 198 -18.80 10.85 -6.53
CA PHE A 198 -19.39 12.18 -6.37
C PHE A 198 -19.57 12.88 -7.71
N ALA A 199 -18.51 12.95 -8.53
CA ALA A 199 -18.57 13.55 -9.87
C ALA A 199 -19.63 12.87 -10.77
N PHE A 200 -19.70 11.54 -10.74
CA PHE A 200 -20.74 10.77 -11.42
C PHE A 200 -22.15 11.12 -10.92
N GLY A 201 -22.33 11.26 -9.61
CA GLY A 201 -23.63 11.56 -9.00
C GLY A 201 -24.14 12.98 -9.27
N VAL A 202 -23.27 13.93 -9.67
CA VAL A 202 -23.66 15.32 -9.93
C VAL A 202 -24.14 15.55 -11.38
N GLN A 203 -24.08 14.51 -12.22
CA GLN A 203 -24.40 14.63 -13.64
C GLN A 203 -25.89 14.74 -13.97
N ASP A 204 -26.22 15.72 -14.81
CA ASP A 204 -27.59 16.13 -15.16
C ASP A 204 -28.15 15.47 -16.42
N THR A 205 -27.31 15.07 -17.37
CA THR A 205 -27.77 14.53 -18.65
C THR A 205 -27.82 12.99 -18.68
N GLN A 206 -28.96 12.44 -19.09
CA GLN A 206 -29.17 10.98 -19.15
C GLN A 206 -28.17 10.27 -20.10
N SER A 207 -27.76 10.94 -21.18
CA SER A 207 -26.77 10.40 -22.11
C SER A 207 -25.38 10.33 -21.47
N SER A 208 -24.97 11.36 -20.72
CA SER A 208 -23.70 11.37 -20.00
C SER A 208 -23.68 10.31 -18.91
N VAL A 209 -24.76 10.22 -18.12
CA VAL A 209 -24.91 9.22 -17.06
C VAL A 209 -24.79 7.79 -17.61
N THR A 210 -25.44 7.49 -18.74
CA THR A 210 -25.40 6.14 -19.33
C THR A 210 -24.00 5.80 -19.86
N SER A 211 -23.38 6.72 -20.60
CA SER A 211 -22.03 6.50 -21.16
C SER A 211 -21.00 6.32 -20.03
N LEU A 212 -21.04 7.18 -19.02
CA LEU A 212 -20.12 7.12 -17.90
C LEU A 212 -20.37 5.93 -17.00
N PHE A 213 -21.62 5.49 -16.84
CA PHE A 213 -21.90 4.29 -16.05
C PHE A 213 -21.19 3.05 -16.63
N PHE A 214 -21.25 2.83 -17.94
CA PHE A 214 -20.57 1.69 -18.57
C PHE A 214 -19.04 1.83 -18.50
N GLY A 215 -18.50 3.01 -18.79
CA GLY A 215 -17.06 3.27 -18.68
C GLY A 215 -16.54 3.04 -17.25
N ILE A 216 -17.21 3.62 -16.26
CA ILE A 216 -16.87 3.48 -14.85
C ILE A 216 -17.00 2.02 -14.42
N ILE A 217 -17.97 1.21 -14.89
CA ILE A 217 -18.08 -0.21 -14.49
C ILE A 217 -16.81 -0.97 -14.84
N VAL A 218 -16.36 -0.83 -16.08
CA VAL A 218 -15.21 -1.58 -16.60
C VAL A 218 -13.93 -1.11 -15.92
N HIS A 219 -13.77 0.21 -15.80
CA HIS A 219 -12.69 0.84 -15.04
C HIS A 219 -12.66 0.36 -13.58
N LYS A 220 -13.80 0.35 -12.87
CA LYS A 220 -13.93 -0.12 -11.49
C LYS A 220 -13.53 -1.58 -11.34
N ALA A 221 -13.93 -2.43 -12.30
CA ALA A 221 -13.63 -3.85 -12.26
C ALA A 221 -12.11 -4.11 -12.31
N LEU A 222 -11.42 -3.43 -13.23
CA LEU A 222 -9.97 -3.55 -13.39
C LEU A 222 -9.20 -2.96 -12.21
N VAL A 223 -9.60 -1.79 -11.72
CA VAL A 223 -8.99 -1.17 -10.53
C VAL A 223 -9.17 -2.08 -9.31
N MET A 224 -10.40 -2.53 -9.04
CA MET A 224 -10.66 -3.33 -7.83
C MET A 224 -9.98 -4.69 -7.88
N PHE A 225 -9.87 -5.32 -9.06
CA PHE A 225 -9.05 -6.52 -9.23
C PHE A 225 -7.57 -6.26 -8.89
N SER A 226 -6.99 -5.18 -9.42
CA SER A 226 -5.59 -4.78 -9.19
C SER A 226 -5.31 -4.44 -7.72
N VAL A 227 -6.26 -3.78 -7.08
CA VAL A 227 -6.27 -3.43 -5.67
C VAL A 227 -6.35 -4.68 -4.80
N GLY A 228 -7.28 -5.59 -5.11
CA GLY A 228 -7.41 -6.87 -4.42
C GLY A 228 -6.13 -7.70 -4.50
N MET A 229 -5.45 -7.71 -5.65
CA MET A 229 -4.12 -8.33 -5.80
C MET A 229 -3.09 -7.72 -4.84
N SER A 230 -2.94 -6.39 -4.87
CA SER A 230 -1.95 -5.66 -4.06
C SER A 230 -2.20 -5.82 -2.56
N LEU A 231 -3.47 -5.77 -2.12
CA LEU A 231 -3.85 -5.98 -0.73
C LEU A 231 -3.65 -7.43 -0.26
N THR A 232 -3.94 -8.41 -1.13
CA THR A 232 -3.76 -9.82 -0.78
C THR A 232 -2.28 -10.18 -0.62
N GLU A 233 -1.39 -9.53 -1.38
CA GLU A 233 0.05 -9.65 -1.18
C GLU A 233 0.50 -8.97 0.11
N LYS A 234 0.17 -7.68 0.29
CA LYS A 234 0.57 -6.90 1.50
C LYS A 234 0.05 -7.52 2.80
N LEU A 235 -1.13 -8.16 2.78
CA LEU A 235 -1.80 -8.74 3.95
C LEU A 235 -2.04 -10.25 3.79
N SER A 236 -1.07 -10.99 3.25
CA SER A 236 -1.19 -12.44 2.97
C SER A 236 -1.65 -13.29 4.17
N ASP A 237 -1.25 -12.88 5.38
CA ASP A 237 -1.56 -13.58 6.63
C ASP A 237 -2.99 -13.30 7.15
N ARG A 238 -3.60 -12.19 6.73
CA ARG A 238 -4.86 -11.66 7.29
C ARG A 238 -5.91 -11.47 6.20
N LYS A 239 -6.31 -12.56 5.54
CA LYS A 239 -7.31 -12.55 4.45
C LYS A 239 -8.64 -11.91 4.84
N TRP A 240 -9.07 -12.06 6.10
CA TRP A 240 -10.26 -11.39 6.62
C TRP A 240 -10.15 -9.86 6.59
N ALA A 241 -8.97 -9.31 6.89
CA ALA A 241 -8.74 -7.86 6.80
C ALA A 241 -8.83 -7.37 5.35
N VAL A 242 -8.31 -8.14 4.40
CA VAL A 242 -8.43 -7.84 2.96
C VAL A 242 -9.89 -7.77 2.52
N ILE A 243 -10.73 -8.73 2.94
CA ILE A 243 -12.17 -8.72 2.65
C ILE A 243 -12.84 -7.47 3.23
N ILE A 244 -12.53 -7.11 4.48
CA ILE A 244 -13.08 -5.91 5.13
C ILE A 244 -12.69 -4.64 4.35
N LEU A 245 -11.43 -4.49 3.98
CA LEU A 245 -10.92 -3.32 3.24
C LEU A 245 -11.54 -3.23 1.84
N ILE A 246 -11.68 -4.34 1.12
CA ILE A 246 -12.37 -4.37 -0.18
C ILE A 246 -13.85 -4.03 -0.02
N THR A 247 -14.51 -4.54 1.02
CA THR A 247 -15.91 -4.22 1.30
C THR A 247 -16.08 -2.73 1.56
N ALA A 248 -15.19 -2.12 2.34
CA ALA A 248 -15.19 -0.68 2.58
C ALA A 248 -15.03 0.11 1.27
N LEU A 249 -14.07 -0.25 0.41
CA LEU A 249 -13.88 0.35 -0.91
C LEU A 249 -15.10 0.21 -1.82
N SER A 250 -15.77 -0.94 -1.80
CA SER A 250 -17.00 -1.17 -2.56
C SER A 250 -18.17 -0.32 -2.10
N LEU A 251 -18.23 0.03 -0.81
CA LEU A 251 -19.27 0.88 -0.23
C LEU A 251 -19.03 2.37 -0.50
N PHE A 252 -17.79 2.82 -0.67
CA PHE A 252 -17.50 4.22 -1.00
C PHE A 252 -18.23 4.68 -2.26
N SER A 253 -18.32 3.84 -3.30
CA SER A 253 -18.90 4.20 -4.59
C SER A 253 -20.41 4.49 -4.57
N PRO A 254 -21.28 3.62 -4.00
CA PRO A 254 -22.69 3.97 -3.85
C PRO A 254 -22.88 5.15 -2.89
N LEU A 255 -22.11 5.22 -1.79
CA LEU A 255 -22.22 6.33 -0.82
C LEU A 255 -21.92 7.67 -1.48
N SER A 256 -20.83 7.77 -2.24
CA SER A 256 -20.45 9.00 -2.92
C SER A 256 -21.42 9.39 -4.03
N ALA A 257 -21.93 8.42 -4.80
CA ALA A 257 -22.92 8.68 -5.85
C ALA A 257 -24.24 9.19 -5.27
N THR A 258 -24.69 8.64 -4.14
CA THR A 258 -25.87 9.14 -3.44
C THR A 258 -25.66 10.56 -2.94
N ILE A 259 -24.48 10.88 -2.39
CA ILE A 259 -24.13 12.24 -1.96
C ILE A 259 -24.09 13.21 -3.16
N GLY A 260 -23.52 12.78 -4.29
CA GLY A 260 -23.50 13.56 -5.53
C GLY A 260 -24.91 13.87 -6.03
N LEU A 261 -25.80 12.88 -6.04
CA LEU A 261 -27.20 13.03 -6.45
C LEU A 261 -27.98 14.00 -5.55
N LEU A 262 -27.76 13.92 -4.23
CA LEU A 262 -28.36 14.87 -3.28
C LEU A 262 -27.93 16.33 -3.54
N ILE A 263 -26.68 16.53 -3.96
CA ILE A 263 -26.14 17.85 -4.31
C ILE A 263 -26.60 18.29 -5.71
N GLN A 264 -26.83 17.34 -6.61
CA GLN A 264 -27.40 17.61 -7.93
C GLN A 264 -28.75 18.31 -7.81
N ASP A 265 -29.64 17.83 -6.93
CA ASP A 265 -30.97 18.38 -6.68
C ASP A 265 -30.97 19.75 -5.96
N SER A 266 -29.82 20.17 -5.44
CA SER A 266 -29.70 21.50 -4.83
C SER A 266 -29.61 22.60 -5.89
N ASN A 267 -30.19 23.77 -5.59
CA ASN A 267 -30.24 24.96 -6.47
C ASN A 267 -28.88 25.68 -6.62
N ILE A 268 -27.78 24.91 -6.63
CA ILE A 268 -26.42 25.38 -6.88
C ILE A 268 -26.23 25.45 -8.41
N GLN A 269 -25.66 26.56 -8.88
CA GLN A 269 -25.30 26.77 -10.29
C GLN A 269 -24.40 25.64 -10.82
N GLN A 270 -24.47 25.37 -12.13
CA GLN A 270 -23.73 24.28 -12.77
C GLN A 270 -22.21 24.50 -12.77
N THR A 271 -21.77 25.76 -12.90
CA THR A 271 -20.36 26.10 -13.03
C THR A 271 -19.53 25.78 -11.77
N PRO A 272 -19.96 26.13 -10.54
CA PRO A 272 -19.29 25.69 -9.32
C PRO A 272 -19.17 24.17 -9.18
N LYS A 273 -20.21 23.42 -9.59
CA LYS A 273 -20.22 21.95 -9.55
C LYS A 273 -19.12 21.37 -10.45
N ALA A 274 -19.01 21.88 -11.68
CA ALA A 274 -17.98 21.49 -12.63
C ALA A 274 -16.57 21.83 -12.13
N ILE A 275 -16.35 23.05 -11.62
CA ILE A 275 -15.05 23.47 -11.05
C ILE A 275 -14.61 22.53 -9.92
N ILE A 276 -15.52 22.25 -8.98
CA ILE A 276 -15.24 21.34 -7.85
C ILE A 276 -14.89 19.95 -8.38
N SER A 277 -15.68 19.42 -9.33
CA SER A 277 -15.41 18.11 -9.94
C SER A 277 -14.02 18.05 -10.59
N THR A 278 -13.67 19.02 -11.43
CA THR A 278 -12.37 19.06 -12.13
C THR A 278 -11.19 19.12 -11.15
N VAL A 279 -11.28 19.97 -10.12
CA VAL A 279 -10.23 20.08 -9.08
C VAL A 279 -10.06 18.78 -8.32
N LEU A 280 -11.17 18.13 -7.94
CA LEU A 280 -11.17 16.85 -7.23
C LEU A 280 -10.61 15.72 -8.10
N THR A 281 -10.91 15.70 -9.41
CA THR A 281 -10.32 14.75 -10.37
C THR A 281 -8.82 14.95 -10.49
N CYS A 282 -8.34 16.20 -10.64
CA CYS A 282 -6.91 16.51 -10.70
C CYS A 282 -6.17 16.07 -9.43
N PHE A 283 -6.74 16.38 -8.26
CA PHE A 283 -6.23 15.92 -6.98
C PHE A 283 -6.14 14.39 -6.93
N SER A 284 -7.17 13.68 -7.41
CA SER A 284 -7.18 12.23 -7.44
C SER A 284 -6.12 11.61 -8.34
N ILE A 285 -5.78 12.24 -9.48
CA ILE A 285 -4.68 11.78 -10.35
C ILE A 285 -3.35 11.82 -9.59
N GLY A 286 -3.12 12.90 -8.83
CA GLY A 286 -1.96 13.03 -7.95
C GLY A 286 -1.84 11.89 -6.94
N CYS A 287 -2.95 11.54 -6.29
CA CYS A 287 -3.00 10.43 -5.35
C CYS A 287 -2.57 9.11 -6.00
N PHE A 288 -3.02 8.84 -7.22
CA PHE A 288 -2.70 7.61 -7.93
C PHE A 288 -1.27 7.55 -8.45
N PHE A 289 -0.66 8.68 -8.82
CA PHE A 289 0.77 8.68 -9.13
C PHE A 289 1.61 8.25 -7.93
N PHE A 290 1.30 8.77 -6.74
CA PHE A 290 1.98 8.34 -5.53
C PHE A 290 1.84 6.83 -5.33
N ILE A 291 0.59 6.34 -5.37
CA ILE A 291 0.27 4.93 -5.17
C ILE A 291 0.99 4.02 -6.19
N SER A 292 0.94 4.36 -7.48
CA SER A 292 1.51 3.52 -8.53
C SER A 292 3.03 3.46 -8.40
N PHE A 293 3.71 4.60 -8.31
CA PHE A 293 5.17 4.65 -8.30
C PHE A 293 5.78 4.17 -6.99
N PHE A 294 5.26 4.61 -5.85
CA PHE A 294 5.89 4.37 -4.55
C PHE A 294 5.33 3.14 -3.82
N ASP A 295 4.00 2.99 -3.79
CA ASP A 295 3.35 1.93 -3.02
C ASP A 295 3.32 0.57 -3.72
N ILE A 296 3.41 0.55 -5.06
CA ILE A 296 3.42 -0.68 -5.86
C ILE A 296 4.77 -0.87 -6.54
N LEU A 297 5.13 -0.02 -7.50
CA LEU A 297 6.30 -0.25 -8.37
C LEU A 297 7.63 -0.22 -7.59
N ALA A 298 7.80 0.72 -6.66
CA ALA A 298 9.04 0.83 -5.89
C ALA A 298 9.20 -0.31 -4.87
N VAL A 299 8.10 -0.81 -4.31
CA VAL A 299 8.12 -1.99 -3.43
C VAL A 299 8.50 -3.23 -4.23
N GLU A 300 7.85 -3.48 -5.37
CA GLU A 300 8.11 -4.67 -6.19
C GLU A 300 9.52 -4.71 -6.78
N ARG A 301 10.10 -3.55 -7.12
CA ARG A 301 11.48 -3.46 -7.63
C ARG A 301 12.53 -3.85 -6.58
N LYS A 302 12.20 -3.83 -5.28
CA LYS A 302 13.13 -4.28 -4.22
C LYS A 302 13.17 -5.80 -4.09
N ASN A 303 12.24 -6.52 -4.71
CA ASN A 303 12.20 -7.99 -4.67
C ASN A 303 13.35 -8.60 -5.49
N LYS A 304 13.83 -9.79 -5.10
CA LYS A 304 14.95 -10.50 -5.78
C LYS A 304 14.58 -11.11 -7.14
N HIS A 305 13.43 -10.75 -7.71
CA HIS A 305 12.93 -11.29 -8.98
C HIS A 305 13.57 -10.60 -10.19
N SER A 306 13.37 -11.16 -11.38
CA SER A 306 13.91 -10.57 -12.62
C SER A 306 13.21 -9.24 -12.95
N ASN A 307 13.94 -8.13 -12.81
CA ASN A 307 13.45 -6.78 -13.09
C ASN A 307 12.81 -6.61 -14.47
N ILE A 308 13.30 -7.33 -15.49
CA ILE A 308 12.75 -7.24 -16.85
C ILE A 308 11.35 -7.83 -16.97
N LEU A 309 11.05 -8.94 -16.28
CA LEU A 309 9.74 -9.58 -16.36
C LEU A 309 8.70 -8.77 -15.59
N GLN A 310 9.09 -8.18 -14.47
CA GLN A 310 8.28 -7.20 -13.74
C GLN A 310 7.96 -5.98 -14.60
N TRP A 311 8.95 -5.46 -15.34
CA TRP A 311 8.73 -4.37 -16.29
C TRP A 311 7.76 -4.77 -17.41
N ILE A 312 7.92 -5.95 -18.03
CA ILE A 312 6.98 -6.45 -19.04
C ILE A 312 5.56 -6.55 -18.47
N ALA A 313 5.41 -7.09 -17.26
CA ALA A 313 4.10 -7.20 -16.62
C ALA A 313 3.46 -5.81 -16.38
N CYS A 314 4.24 -4.82 -15.94
CA CYS A 314 3.79 -3.44 -15.81
C CYS A 314 3.34 -2.85 -17.16
N VAL A 315 4.11 -3.04 -18.23
CA VAL A 315 3.75 -2.58 -19.58
C VAL A 315 2.47 -3.27 -20.07
N CYS A 316 2.33 -4.58 -19.85
CA CYS A 316 1.10 -5.31 -20.17
C CYS A 316 -0.11 -4.74 -19.45
N GLY A 317 0.01 -4.36 -18.18
CA GLY A 317 -1.05 -3.69 -17.42
C GLY A 317 -1.45 -2.34 -18.03
N TYR A 318 -0.46 -1.53 -18.39
CA TYR A 318 -0.69 -0.23 -19.04
C TYR A 318 -1.40 -0.38 -20.40
N ILE A 319 -0.94 -1.32 -21.24
CA ILE A 319 -1.56 -1.62 -22.54
C ILE A 319 -2.99 -2.16 -22.36
N ALA A 320 -3.23 -3.01 -21.36
CA ALA A 320 -4.57 -3.52 -21.07
C ALA A 320 -5.55 -2.39 -20.76
N THR A 321 -5.13 -1.39 -19.97
CA THR A 321 -5.94 -0.20 -19.71
C THR A 321 -6.16 0.61 -20.98
N ALA A 322 -5.14 0.81 -21.81
CA ALA A 322 -5.27 1.51 -23.09
C ALA A 322 -6.32 0.86 -24.01
N LEU A 323 -6.24 -0.45 -24.17
CA LEU A 323 -7.20 -1.22 -24.96
C LEU A 323 -8.62 -1.13 -24.40
N MET A 324 -8.74 -1.17 -23.07
CA MET A 324 -10.03 -1.02 -22.40
C MET A 324 -10.69 0.32 -22.72
N ILE A 325 -9.92 1.42 -22.61
CA ILE A 325 -10.41 2.77 -22.92
C ILE A 325 -10.82 2.90 -24.39
N ILE A 326 -10.04 2.33 -25.31
CA ILE A 326 -10.35 2.33 -26.76
C ILE A 326 -11.66 1.59 -27.07
N VAL A 327 -11.99 0.54 -26.31
CA VAL A 327 -13.23 -0.22 -26.49
C VAL A 327 -14.41 0.45 -25.80
N ALA A 328 -14.17 1.23 -24.75
CA ALA A 328 -15.20 1.87 -23.94
C ALA A 328 -15.64 3.26 -24.44
N LYS A 329 -14.76 4.01 -25.13
CA LYS A 329 -15.04 5.32 -25.75
C LYS A 329 -15.39 5.16 -27.23
#